data_AF-A0A7V8Y2A9-F1
#
_entry.id   AF-A0A7V8Y2A9-F1
#
_cell.length_a   1.000
_cell.length_b   1.000
_cell.length_c   1.000
_cell.angle_alpha   90.00
_cell.angle_beta   90.00
_cell.angle_gamma   90.00
#
_symmetry.space_group_name_H-M   'P 1'
#
loop_
_entity.id
_entity.type
_entity.pdbx_description
1 polymer ?
#
loop_
_entity_poly.entity_id
_entity_poly.type
_entity_poly.pdbx_seq_one_letter_code
_entity_poly.pdbx_strand_id
1 'polypeptide(L)'
;MLIGVTSPTGQFPTAIGSAEPDRIRLLGHDLAADLMGKISFGELAFWLVAMRRPSGGELRVFEAVLVALADHGFTPTAIAARLTYLGAPESLQGAIAAGLLGGGSRYLGVTEDSAHFLADALAGLDGPLPETDEGWDAVALEAVKRVRAAGRLVPGLGHPVHKQGDPRTPVLIGIAEEEGLRGPHLRLFEAVGRVAPQVLG
;
A
#
# COMPACT_ATOMS: atom_id res chain seq x y z
N MET A 1 3.01 23.06 -40.05
CA MET A 1 3.21 21.81 -40.80
C MET A 1 2.65 20.68 -39.94
N LEU A 2 1.38 20.33 -40.18
CA LEU A 2 0.63 19.32 -39.42
C LEU A 2 0.90 17.95 -40.02
N ILE A 3 1.58 17.07 -39.29
CA ILE A 3 1.61 15.65 -39.64
C ILE A 3 0.45 15.01 -38.87
N GLY A 4 -0.68 14.87 -39.56
CA GLY A 4 -1.81 14.09 -39.07
C GLY A 4 -1.42 12.62 -39.01
N VAL A 5 -1.34 12.07 -37.80
CA VAL A 5 -1.34 10.61 -37.60
C VAL A 5 -2.78 10.20 -37.37
N THR A 6 -3.52 9.96 -38.44
CA THR A 6 -4.75 9.17 -38.36
C THR A 6 -4.34 7.71 -38.21
N SER A 7 -4.26 7.20 -36.98
CA SER A 7 -4.09 5.76 -36.74
C SER A 7 -5.42 5.02 -36.95
N PRO A 8 -5.47 3.98 -37.81
CA PRO A 8 -6.59 3.06 -37.88
C PRO A 8 -6.51 2.07 -36.71
N THR A 9 -7.56 2.08 -35.88
CA THR A 9 -8.00 1.04 -34.93
C THR A 9 -6.93 0.35 -34.06
N GLY A 10 -6.60 1.00 -32.95
CA GLY A 10 -6.25 0.37 -31.68
C GLY A 10 -6.91 1.20 -30.57
N GLN A 11 -8.17 0.92 -30.25
CA GLN A 11 -8.85 1.64 -29.18
C GLN A 11 -8.39 1.08 -27.83
N PHE A 12 -7.69 1.89 -27.05
CA PHE A 12 -7.33 1.60 -25.67
C PHE A 12 -8.22 2.49 -24.76
N PRO A 13 -9.46 2.06 -24.47
CA PRO A 13 -10.35 2.85 -23.63
C PRO A 13 -9.71 3.05 -22.26
N THR A 14 -9.77 4.28 -21.76
CA THR A 14 -9.27 4.66 -20.43
C THR A 14 -10.21 5.65 -19.78
N ALA A 15 -10.36 5.53 -18.46
CA ALA A 15 -11.05 6.51 -17.63
C ALA A 15 -10.07 7.44 -16.88
N ILE A 16 -8.76 7.27 -17.10
CA ILE A 16 -7.74 7.96 -16.31
C ILE A 16 -7.31 9.27 -16.96
N GLY A 17 -6.91 9.30 -18.23
CA GLY A 17 -6.40 10.54 -18.82
C GLY A 17 -6.53 10.61 -20.33
N SER A 18 -6.60 11.85 -20.82
CA SER A 18 -6.60 12.17 -22.24
C SER A 18 -5.77 13.43 -22.51
N ALA A 19 -5.30 13.57 -23.74
CA ALA A 19 -4.60 14.76 -24.20
C ALA A 19 -5.20 15.24 -25.52
N GLU A 20 -5.54 16.52 -25.56
CA GLU A 20 -6.03 17.31 -26.69
C GLU A 20 -5.02 18.45 -26.95
N PRO A 21 -5.04 19.12 -28.12
CA PRO A 21 -4.05 20.16 -28.46
C PRO A 21 -3.91 21.28 -27.44
N ASP A 22 -4.99 21.64 -26.75
CA ASP A 22 -5.08 22.73 -25.79
C ASP A 22 -5.46 22.28 -24.38
N ARG A 23 -5.59 20.97 -24.14
CA ARG A 23 -6.08 20.44 -22.87
C ARG A 23 -5.49 19.07 -22.52
N ILE A 24 -5.09 18.91 -21.27
CA ILE A 24 -4.76 17.59 -20.71
C ILE A 24 -5.79 17.30 -19.63
N ARG A 25 -6.42 16.13 -19.68
CA ARG A 25 -7.36 15.68 -18.65
C ARG A 25 -6.77 14.53 -17.84
N LEU A 26 -7.02 14.57 -16.54
CA LEU A 26 -6.70 13.49 -15.60
C LEU A 26 -7.88 13.31 -14.65
N LEU A 27 -8.42 12.09 -14.58
CA LEU A 27 -9.63 11.72 -13.83
C LEU A 27 -10.84 12.61 -14.17
N GLY A 28 -10.93 13.06 -15.43
CA GLY A 28 -11.97 13.98 -15.91
C GLY A 28 -11.71 15.47 -15.66
N HIS A 29 -10.69 15.82 -14.86
CA HIS A 29 -10.31 17.19 -14.52
C HIS A 29 -9.27 17.75 -15.48
N ASP A 30 -9.27 19.07 -15.68
CA ASP A 30 -8.23 19.74 -16.44
C ASP A 30 -6.92 19.77 -15.64
N LEU A 31 -5.88 19.07 -16.11
CA LEU A 31 -4.63 18.94 -15.37
C LEU A 31 -3.99 20.30 -15.08
N ALA A 32 -3.95 21.17 -16.09
CA ALA A 32 -3.28 22.46 -15.98
C ALA A 32 -4.11 23.47 -15.18
N ALA A 33 -5.42 23.54 -15.43
CA ALA A 33 -6.29 24.51 -14.79
C ALA A 33 -6.78 24.07 -13.40
N ASP A 34 -7.05 22.78 -13.18
CA ASP A 34 -7.73 22.29 -11.98
C ASP A 34 -6.82 21.57 -10.98
N LEU A 35 -5.68 21.02 -11.40
CA LEU A 35 -4.87 20.15 -10.54
C LEU A 35 -3.49 20.74 -10.20
N MET A 36 -2.74 21.23 -11.18
CA MET A 36 -1.38 21.73 -10.99
C MET A 36 -1.33 22.86 -9.96
N GLY A 37 -0.55 22.67 -8.89
CA GLY A 37 -0.41 23.63 -7.78
C GLY A 37 -1.60 23.67 -6.80
N LYS A 38 -2.62 22.83 -6.99
CA LYS A 38 -3.84 22.81 -6.16
C LYS A 38 -4.01 21.53 -5.34
N ILE A 39 -3.32 20.45 -5.71
CA ILE A 39 -3.32 19.16 -4.99
C ILE A 39 -1.89 18.68 -4.74
N SER A 40 -1.68 17.84 -3.73
CA SER A 40 -0.39 17.18 -3.49
C SER A 40 -0.19 15.99 -4.42
N PHE A 41 1.06 15.53 -4.54
CA PHE A 41 1.36 14.29 -5.26
C PHE A 41 0.72 13.07 -4.57
N GLY A 42 0.72 13.04 -3.23
CA GLY A 42 0.08 11.96 -2.46
C GLY A 42 -1.43 11.92 -2.68
N GLU A 43 -2.08 13.08 -2.74
CA GLU A 43 -3.51 13.18 -3.03
C GLU A 43 -3.84 12.63 -4.43
N LEU A 44 -3.04 13.02 -5.43
CA LEU A 44 -3.22 12.51 -6.78
C LEU A 44 -3.01 10.99 -6.86
N ALA A 45 -1.96 10.47 -6.21
CA ALA A 45 -1.67 9.04 -6.18
C ALA A 45 -2.80 8.23 -5.51
N PHE A 46 -3.34 8.72 -4.38
CA PHE A 46 -4.52 8.12 -3.75
C PHE A 46 -5.70 8.11 -4.73
N TRP A 47 -5.98 9.25 -5.36
CA TRP A 47 -7.14 9.40 -6.23
C TRP A 47 -7.07 8.51 -7.48
N LEU A 48 -5.88 8.34 -8.07
CA LEU A 48 -5.67 7.45 -9.22
C LEU A 48 -5.97 5.98 -8.90
N VAL A 49 -5.77 5.55 -7.65
CA VAL A 49 -6.00 4.17 -7.22
C VAL A 49 -7.41 3.98 -6.67
N ALA A 50 -7.85 4.86 -5.78
CA ALA A 50 -9.14 4.77 -5.11
C ALA A 50 -10.32 5.26 -5.96
N MET A 51 -10.04 5.95 -7.08
CA MET A 51 -11.02 6.59 -7.96
C MET A 51 -11.95 7.59 -7.25
N ARG A 52 -11.55 8.07 -6.07
CA ARG A 52 -12.17 9.15 -5.30
C ARG A 52 -11.08 9.99 -4.62
N ARG A 53 -11.37 11.26 -4.33
CA ARG A 53 -10.46 12.08 -3.53
C ARG A 53 -10.44 11.57 -2.07
N PRO A 54 -9.27 11.61 -1.40
CA PRO A 54 -9.20 11.30 0.02
C PRO A 54 -9.81 12.44 0.85
N SER A 55 -10.32 12.10 2.03
CA SER A 55 -10.47 13.08 3.12
C SER A 55 -9.10 13.58 3.60
N GLY A 56 -9.08 14.69 4.36
CA GLY A 56 -7.82 15.22 4.92
C GLY A 56 -7.05 14.19 5.77
N GLY A 57 -7.75 13.43 6.60
CA GLY A 57 -7.14 12.39 7.43
C GLY A 57 -6.63 11.20 6.61
N GLU A 58 -7.39 10.76 5.59
CA GLU A 58 -6.93 9.69 4.68
C GLU A 58 -5.66 10.10 3.94
N LEU A 59 -5.60 11.36 3.49
CA LEU A 59 -4.42 11.91 2.83
C LEU A 59 -3.21 11.90 3.76
N ARG A 60 -3.37 12.34 5.01
CA ARG A 60 -2.29 12.36 6.00
C ARG A 60 -1.76 10.95 6.29
N VAL A 61 -2.66 9.98 6.51
CA VAL A 61 -2.27 8.58 6.74
C VAL A 61 -1.56 8.02 5.50
N PHE A 62 -2.11 8.26 4.30
CA PHE A 62 -1.55 7.76 3.05
C PHE A 62 -0.15 8.32 2.77
N GLU A 63 0.04 9.63 2.90
CA GLU A 63 1.36 10.26 2.74
C GLU A 63 2.36 9.78 3.79
N ALA A 64 1.94 9.56 5.04
CA ALA A 64 2.79 8.97 6.07
C ALA A 64 3.25 7.55 5.70
N VAL A 65 2.37 6.73 5.12
CA VAL A 65 2.72 5.40 4.59
C VAL A 65 3.71 5.51 3.43
N LEU A 66 3.52 6.44 2.49
CA LEU A 66 4.47 6.65 1.38
C LEU A 66 5.86 7.04 1.89
N VAL A 67 5.93 7.90 2.91
CA VAL A 67 7.20 8.25 3.58
C VAL A 67 7.83 7.02 4.24
N ALA A 68 7.05 6.22 4.94
CA ALA A 68 7.51 4.99 5.60
C ALA A 68 8.04 3.91 4.62
N LEU A 69 7.65 3.98 3.35
CA LEU A 69 8.05 3.08 2.27
C LEU A 69 9.20 3.63 1.41
N ALA A 70 9.63 4.88 1.62
CA ALA A 70 10.55 5.57 0.71
C ALA A 70 11.92 4.87 0.60
N ASP A 71 12.43 4.33 1.70
CA ASP A 71 13.62 3.49 1.69
C ASP A 71 13.65 2.55 2.91
N HIS A 72 14.37 1.45 2.76
CA HIS A 72 14.69 0.53 3.85
C HIS A 72 16.16 0.04 3.76
N GLY A 73 17.03 0.86 3.16
CA GLY A 73 18.46 0.60 3.03
C GLY A 73 18.79 -0.45 1.96
N PHE A 74 19.76 -1.31 2.25
CA PHE A 74 20.27 -2.35 1.34
C PHE A 74 19.33 -3.55 1.21
N THR A 75 18.09 -3.29 0.80
CA THR A 75 17.17 -4.34 0.37
C THR A 75 17.68 -5.01 -0.90
N PRO A 76 17.27 -6.26 -1.20
CA PRO A 76 17.68 -6.92 -2.44
C PRO A 76 17.32 -6.13 -3.71
N THR A 77 16.19 -5.41 -3.71
CA THR A 77 15.78 -4.53 -4.83
C THR A 77 16.74 -3.35 -4.99
N ALA A 78 17.18 -2.71 -3.91
CA ALA A 78 18.17 -1.65 -3.94
C ALA A 78 19.55 -2.16 -4.41
N ILE A 79 19.96 -3.37 -4.01
CA ILE A 79 21.21 -3.99 -4.46
C ILE A 79 21.16 -4.28 -5.96
N ALA A 80 20.06 -4.88 -6.45
CA ALA A 80 19.89 -5.16 -7.88
C ALA A 80 19.99 -3.89 -8.73
N ALA A 81 19.29 -2.83 -8.33
CA ALA A 81 19.37 -1.54 -9.02
C ALA A 81 20.80 -0.99 -9.08
N ARG A 82 21.55 -1.05 -7.97
CA ARG A 82 22.93 -0.57 -7.90
C ARG A 82 23.89 -1.37 -8.78
N LEU A 83 23.73 -2.69 -8.85
CA LEU A 83 24.55 -3.55 -9.71
C LEU A 83 24.30 -3.23 -11.19
N THR A 84 23.05 -3.03 -11.61
CA THR A 84 22.72 -2.60 -12.97
C THR A 84 23.29 -1.21 -13.27
N TYR A 85 23.15 -0.26 -12.35
CA TYR A 85 23.69 1.08 -12.49
C TYR A 85 25.22 1.10 -12.63
N LEU A 86 25.92 0.22 -11.89
CA LEU A 86 27.39 0.09 -11.98
C LEU A 86 27.85 -0.32 -13.39
N GLY A 87 27.06 -1.12 -14.11
CA GLY A 87 27.39 -1.58 -15.46
C GLY A 87 27.05 -0.58 -16.58
N ALA A 88 26.03 0.26 -16.38
CA ALA A 88 25.56 1.26 -17.35
C ALA A 88 24.98 2.50 -16.64
N PRO A 89 25.82 3.43 -16.14
CA PRO A 89 25.37 4.61 -15.39
C PRO A 89 24.44 5.55 -16.17
N GLU A 90 24.53 5.55 -17.49
CA GLU A 90 23.64 6.30 -18.39
C GLU A 90 22.21 5.72 -18.43
N SER A 91 22.03 4.46 -18.02
CA SER A 91 20.75 3.75 -18.02
C SER A 91 20.07 3.79 -16.64
N LEU A 92 19.80 5.00 -16.14
CA LEU A 92 19.15 5.19 -14.83
C LEU A 92 17.79 4.49 -14.75
N GLN A 93 16.98 4.57 -15.82
CA GLN A 93 15.68 3.89 -15.89
C GLN A 93 15.85 2.36 -15.87
N GLY A 94 16.90 1.85 -16.53
CA GLY A 94 17.23 0.42 -16.50
C GLY A 94 17.61 -0.05 -15.09
N ALA A 95 18.38 0.73 -14.36
CA ALA A 95 18.71 0.46 -12.96
C ALA A 95 17.47 0.44 -12.05
N ILE A 96 16.58 1.43 -12.20
CA ILE A 96 15.31 1.47 -11.44
C ILE A 96 14.46 0.25 -11.78
N ALA A 97 14.31 -0.09 -13.07
CA ALA A 97 13.55 -1.26 -13.51
C ALA A 97 14.11 -2.56 -12.91
N ALA A 98 15.43 -2.74 -12.87
CA ALA A 98 16.05 -3.92 -12.29
C ALA A 98 15.70 -4.10 -10.79
N GLY A 99 15.66 -3.00 -10.03
CA GLY A 99 15.21 -3.04 -8.64
C GLY A 99 13.73 -3.35 -8.50
N LEU A 100 12.88 -2.68 -9.30
CA LEU A 100 11.41 -2.87 -9.27
C LEU A 100 11.00 -4.30 -9.62
N LEU A 101 11.67 -4.93 -10.59
CA LEU A 101 11.41 -6.31 -11.00
C LEU A 101 11.77 -7.34 -9.92
N GLY A 102 12.49 -6.94 -8.87
CA GLY A 102 12.73 -7.77 -7.67
C GLY A 102 11.57 -7.74 -6.66
N GLY A 103 10.55 -6.92 -6.87
CA GLY A 103 9.32 -6.89 -6.06
C GLY A 103 8.42 -8.10 -6.33
N GLY A 104 7.82 -8.67 -5.28
CA GLY A 104 6.93 -9.83 -5.36
C GLY A 104 6.40 -10.25 -3.99
N SER A 105 5.93 -11.49 -3.84
CA SER A 105 5.29 -11.96 -2.60
C SER A 105 6.17 -11.86 -1.35
N ARG A 106 7.50 -11.93 -1.50
CA ARG A 106 8.44 -11.80 -0.36
C ARG A 106 8.82 -10.35 -0.04
N TYR A 107 8.72 -9.44 -1.00
CA TYR A 107 9.11 -8.03 -0.88
C TYR A 107 8.07 -7.17 -1.60
N LEU A 108 7.43 -6.24 -0.90
CA LEU A 108 6.29 -5.43 -1.36
C LEU A 108 4.92 -6.17 -1.31
N GLY A 109 4.84 -7.44 -1.71
CA GLY A 109 3.57 -8.19 -1.73
C GLY A 109 2.99 -8.54 -0.36
N VAL A 110 3.83 -8.59 0.69
CA VAL A 110 3.40 -8.93 2.05
C VAL A 110 2.34 -7.98 2.62
N THR A 111 2.30 -6.73 2.16
CA THR A 111 1.28 -5.76 2.59
C THR A 111 -0.10 -6.10 2.03
N GLU A 112 -0.18 -6.57 0.78
CA GLU A 112 -1.42 -7.03 0.17
C GLU A 112 -1.92 -8.32 0.84
N ASP A 113 -1.01 -9.27 1.12
CA ASP A 113 -1.35 -10.49 1.87
C ASP A 113 -1.92 -10.16 3.26
N SER A 114 -1.34 -9.17 3.96
CA SER A 114 -1.88 -8.68 5.24
C SER A 114 -3.27 -8.07 5.09
N ALA A 115 -3.48 -7.25 4.06
CA ALA A 115 -4.77 -6.63 3.81
C ALA A 115 -5.87 -7.67 3.56
N HIS A 116 -5.60 -8.67 2.70
CA HIS A 116 -6.51 -9.78 2.45
C HIS A 116 -6.77 -10.60 3.70
N PHE A 117 -5.73 -10.96 4.46
CA PHE A 117 -5.89 -11.71 5.70
C PHE A 117 -6.82 -11.02 6.69
N LEU A 118 -6.66 -9.70 6.89
CA LEU A 118 -7.52 -8.93 7.78
C LEU A 118 -8.94 -8.79 7.23
N ALA A 119 -9.09 -8.50 5.94
CA ALA A 119 -10.38 -8.35 5.28
C ALA A 119 -11.18 -9.66 5.33
N ASP A 120 -10.56 -10.79 5.04
CA ASP A 120 -11.19 -12.12 5.08
C ASP A 120 -11.61 -12.50 6.49
N ALA A 121 -10.77 -12.20 7.48
CA ALA A 121 -11.08 -12.46 8.89
C ALA A 121 -12.30 -11.64 9.36
N LEU A 122 -12.41 -10.38 8.93
CA LEU A 122 -13.56 -9.52 9.23
C LEU A 122 -14.82 -9.96 8.46
N ALA A 123 -14.69 -10.31 7.19
CA ALA A 123 -15.80 -10.75 6.35
C ALA A 123 -16.40 -12.08 6.82
N GLY A 124 -15.61 -12.91 7.50
CA GLY A 124 -16.06 -14.18 8.09
C GLY A 124 -16.73 -14.06 9.46
N LEU A 125 -16.96 -12.85 9.98
CA LEU A 125 -17.67 -12.66 11.25
C LEU A 125 -19.18 -12.67 11.05
N ASP A 126 -19.87 -13.52 11.82
CA ASP A 126 -21.31 -13.50 11.95
C ASP A 126 -21.72 -12.55 13.10
N GLY A 127 -22.26 -11.38 12.76
CA GLY A 127 -22.80 -10.43 13.73
C GLY A 127 -22.05 -9.10 13.82
N PRO A 128 -22.31 -8.29 14.88
CA PRO A 128 -21.66 -7.00 15.04
C PRO A 128 -20.16 -7.15 15.28
N LEU A 129 -19.40 -6.13 14.89
CA LEU A 129 -17.97 -6.07 15.17
C LEU A 129 -17.72 -5.98 16.69
N PRO A 130 -16.61 -6.55 17.18
CA PRO A 130 -16.26 -6.44 18.59
C PRO A 130 -16.07 -4.99 19.05
N GLU A 131 -16.54 -4.68 20.25
CA GLU A 131 -16.37 -3.36 20.87
C GLU A 131 -15.20 -3.32 21.87
N THR A 132 -14.79 -4.48 22.41
CA THR A 132 -13.71 -4.59 23.41
C THR A 132 -12.46 -5.25 22.84
N ASP A 133 -11.31 -5.00 23.48
CA ASP A 133 -10.04 -5.59 23.09
C ASP A 133 -10.07 -7.12 23.24
N GLU A 134 -10.76 -7.67 24.24
CA GLU A 134 -10.91 -9.12 24.41
C GLU A 134 -11.72 -9.75 23.26
N GLY A 135 -12.73 -9.04 22.77
CA GLY A 135 -13.50 -9.48 21.60
C GLY A 135 -12.65 -9.47 20.33
N TRP A 136 -11.83 -8.43 20.12
CA TRP A 136 -10.87 -8.37 19.03
C TRP A 136 -9.80 -9.47 19.13
N ASP A 137 -9.31 -9.74 20.34
CA ASP A 137 -8.34 -10.80 20.61
C ASP A 137 -8.91 -12.18 20.30
N ALA A 138 -10.19 -12.44 20.59
CA ALA A 138 -10.84 -13.70 20.23
C ALA A 138 -10.91 -13.90 18.71
N VAL A 139 -11.28 -12.86 17.95
CA VAL A 139 -11.30 -12.91 16.48
C VAL A 139 -9.90 -13.15 15.92
N ALA A 140 -8.91 -12.39 16.41
CA ALA A 140 -7.53 -12.52 16.00
C ALA A 140 -6.96 -13.92 16.28
N LEU A 141 -7.28 -14.48 17.45
CA LEU A 141 -6.78 -15.79 17.88
C LEU A 141 -7.28 -16.89 16.94
N GLU A 142 -8.56 -16.86 16.57
CA GLU A 142 -9.13 -17.83 15.62
C GLU A 142 -8.54 -17.66 14.21
N ALA A 143 -8.33 -16.42 13.76
CA ALA A 143 -7.69 -16.16 12.47
C ALA A 143 -6.24 -16.69 12.43
N VAL A 144 -5.45 -16.44 13.48
CA VAL A 144 -4.06 -16.90 13.61
C VAL A 144 -4.00 -18.43 13.67
N LYS A 145 -4.85 -19.08 14.47
CA LYS A 145 -4.94 -20.56 14.54
C LYS A 145 -5.26 -21.16 13.18
N ARG A 146 -6.20 -20.59 12.44
CA ARG A 146 -6.58 -21.06 11.10
C ARG A 146 -5.40 -21.03 10.13
N VAL A 147 -4.64 -19.92 10.11
CA VAL A 147 -3.47 -19.79 9.24
C VAL A 147 -2.37 -20.78 9.64
N ARG A 148 -2.11 -20.94 10.93
CA ARG A 148 -1.15 -21.93 11.44
C ARG A 148 -1.55 -23.37 11.13
N ALA A 149 -2.83 -23.73 11.31
CA ALA A 149 -3.34 -25.05 10.99
C ALA A 149 -3.18 -25.40 9.50
N ALA A 150 -3.21 -24.38 8.63
CA ALA A 150 -2.90 -24.52 7.21
C ALA A 150 -1.39 -24.57 6.90
N GLY A 151 -0.50 -24.56 7.90
CA GLY A 151 0.95 -24.60 7.72
C GLY A 151 1.55 -23.34 7.09
N ARG A 152 0.81 -22.23 7.09
CA ARG A 152 1.23 -20.96 6.49
C ARG A 152 1.78 -19.99 7.54
N LEU A 153 2.63 -19.06 7.10
CA LEU A 153 3.02 -17.91 7.92
C LEU A 153 1.83 -16.95 8.04
N VAL A 154 1.66 -16.33 9.21
CA VAL A 154 0.62 -15.31 9.41
C VAL A 154 1.05 -14.02 8.70
N PRO A 155 0.28 -13.53 7.70
CA PRO A 155 0.61 -12.30 7.01
C PRO A 155 0.70 -11.10 7.96
N GLY A 156 1.71 -10.25 7.76
CA GLY A 156 1.92 -9.04 8.57
C GLY A 156 2.61 -9.27 9.91
N LEU A 157 2.94 -10.52 10.26
CA LEU A 157 3.67 -10.84 11.49
C LEU A 157 5.10 -11.29 11.22
N GLY A 158 5.99 -10.84 12.11
CA GLY A 158 7.40 -11.16 12.09
C GLY A 158 8.22 -10.19 11.25
N HIS A 159 9.39 -9.81 11.78
CA HIS A 159 10.32 -8.94 11.08
C HIS A 159 11.75 -9.52 11.22
N PRO A 160 12.59 -9.53 10.17
CA PRO A 160 13.96 -10.02 10.27
C PRO A 160 14.83 -9.16 11.20
N VAL A 161 14.68 -7.83 11.14
CA VAL A 161 15.44 -6.84 11.94
C VAL A 161 14.71 -6.43 13.24
N HIS A 162 13.50 -5.88 13.15
CA HIS A 162 12.70 -5.36 14.25
C HIS A 162 12.01 -6.43 15.12
N LYS A 163 12.80 -7.26 15.82
CA LYS A 163 12.27 -8.32 16.71
C LYS A 163 11.50 -7.78 17.91
N GLN A 164 11.78 -6.55 18.34
CA GLN A 164 11.14 -5.90 19.48
C GLN A 164 10.03 -4.92 19.06
N GLY A 165 9.60 -4.97 17.79
CA GLY A 165 8.64 -4.04 17.21
C GLY A 165 9.28 -3.08 16.22
N ASP A 166 8.57 -2.85 15.12
CA ASP A 166 8.96 -1.86 14.10
C ASP A 166 8.62 -0.46 14.61
N PRO A 167 9.57 0.50 14.60
CA PRO A 167 9.33 1.85 15.11
C PRO A 167 8.27 2.63 14.32
N ARG A 168 7.96 2.22 13.08
CA ARG A 168 6.95 2.87 12.24
C ARG A 168 5.53 2.51 12.66
N THR A 169 5.31 1.30 13.18
CA THR A 169 3.98 0.81 13.57
C THR A 169 3.27 1.73 14.57
N PRO A 170 3.85 2.07 15.75
CA PRO A 170 3.16 2.93 16.70
C PRO A 170 2.91 4.34 16.16
N VAL A 171 3.79 4.85 15.28
CA VAL A 171 3.61 6.16 14.64
C VAL A 171 2.41 6.14 13.68
N LEU A 172 2.33 5.15 12.79
CA LEU A 172 1.23 5.03 11.83
C LEU A 172 -0.12 4.79 12.52
N ILE A 173 -0.14 3.97 13.57
CA ILE A 173 -1.35 3.76 14.39
C ILE A 173 -1.74 5.05 15.11
N GLY A 174 -0.78 5.80 15.65
CA GLY A 174 -1.04 7.08 16.29
C GLY A 174 -1.67 8.10 15.34
N ILE A 175 -1.12 8.24 14.13
CA ILE A 175 -1.71 9.11 13.08
C ILE A 175 -3.13 8.65 12.73
N ALA A 176 -3.36 7.35 12.58
CA ALA A 176 -4.70 6.83 12.29
C ALA A 176 -5.70 7.10 13.44
N GLU A 177 -5.29 7.02 14.70
CA GLU A 177 -6.14 7.36 15.85
C GLU A 177 -6.45 8.87 15.87
N GLU A 178 -5.44 9.72 15.69
CA GLU A 178 -5.60 11.19 15.65
C GLU A 178 -6.60 11.64 14.57
N GLU A 179 -6.57 10.97 13.40
CA GLU A 179 -7.47 11.25 12.29
C GLU A 179 -8.84 10.52 12.39
N GLY A 180 -9.07 9.73 13.45
CA GLY A 180 -10.30 8.95 13.62
C GLY A 180 -10.44 7.79 12.62
N LEU A 181 -9.33 7.34 12.04
CA LEU A 181 -9.21 6.29 11.02
C LEU A 181 -8.72 4.94 11.56
N ARG A 182 -8.63 4.78 12.89
CA ARG A 182 -8.35 3.49 13.54
C ARG A 182 -9.57 2.56 13.49
N GLY A 183 -9.88 2.12 12.28
CA GLY A 183 -11.00 1.26 11.96
C GLY A 183 -10.78 -0.23 12.29
N PRO A 184 -11.75 -1.08 11.92
CA PRO A 184 -11.76 -2.51 12.23
C PRO A 184 -10.49 -3.27 11.84
N HIS A 185 -9.92 -2.96 10.68
CA HIS A 185 -8.71 -3.61 10.17
C HIS A 185 -7.49 -3.34 11.07
N LEU A 186 -7.32 -2.10 11.55
CA LEU A 186 -6.21 -1.75 12.44
C LEU A 186 -6.40 -2.35 13.83
N ARG A 187 -7.63 -2.33 14.37
CA ARG A 187 -7.96 -2.98 15.65
C ARG A 187 -7.68 -4.48 15.61
N LEU A 188 -8.09 -5.15 14.52
CA LEU A 188 -7.77 -6.55 14.30
C LEU A 188 -6.27 -6.79 14.15
N PHE A 189 -5.56 -5.94 13.42
CA PHE A 189 -4.11 -6.04 13.25
C PHE A 189 -3.35 -5.95 14.58
N GLU A 190 -3.72 -5.00 15.45
CA GLU A 190 -3.16 -4.88 16.79
C GLU A 190 -3.47 -6.11 17.66
N ALA A 191 -4.71 -6.62 17.61
CA ALA A 191 -5.11 -7.83 18.31
C ALA A 191 -4.31 -9.06 17.84
N VAL A 192 -4.10 -9.20 16.53
CA VAL A 192 -3.22 -10.23 15.94
C VAL A 192 -1.82 -10.15 16.53
N GLY A 193 -1.25 -8.94 16.67
CA GLY A 193 0.03 -8.72 17.34
C GLY A 193 0.05 -9.17 18.81
N ARG A 194 -1.03 -8.92 19.57
CA ARG A 194 -1.15 -9.32 20.99
C ARG A 194 -1.26 -10.83 21.19
N VAL A 195 -2.08 -11.51 20.37
CA VAL A 195 -2.40 -12.94 20.58
C VAL A 195 -1.42 -13.89 19.89
N ALA A 196 -0.67 -13.42 18.89
CA ALA A 196 0.23 -14.28 18.12
C ALA A 196 1.22 -15.12 18.97
N PRO A 197 1.87 -14.59 20.02
CA PRO A 197 2.78 -15.40 20.86
C PRO A 197 2.13 -16.62 21.51
N GLN A 198 0.82 -16.54 21.80
CA GLN A 198 0.06 -17.65 22.40
C GLN A 198 -0.04 -18.85 21.46
N VAL A 199 0.01 -18.59 20.16
CA VAL A 199 -0.12 -19.61 19.12
C VAL A 199 1.25 -19.95 18.55
N LEU A 200 2.08 -18.98 18.20
CA LEU A 200 3.30 -19.20 17.43
C LEU A 200 4.49 -19.64 18.29
N GLY A 201 4.42 -19.44 19.62
CA GLY A 201 5.57 -19.57 20.53
C GLY A 201 6.52 -18.39 20.41
#